data_AF-A0A946UTB6-F1
#
_entry.id   AF-A0A946UTB6-F1
#
_cell.length_a   1.000
_cell.length_b   1.000
_cell.length_c   1.000
_cell.angle_alpha   90.00
_cell.angle_beta   90.00
_cell.angle_gamma   90.00
#
_symmetry.space_group_name_H-M   'P 1'
#
loop_
_entity.id
_entity.type
_entity.pdbx_description
1 polymer ?
#
loop_
_entity_poly.entity_id
_entity_poly.type
_entity_poly.pdbx_seq_one_letter_code
_entity_poly.pdbx_strand_id
1 'polypeptide(L)'
;MIDSDANSFAIPLVVAVTGHRDLVDSETPAIRERVRELLQDLASRYPERSLHVLSALAEGADRLVAEVALELDVSLTVVLPMPKALYVEDFDTPESREQFDALCKSAREVFELPLSRGNSIAEISEPGPARSREYAQVGVFMSAHCHILLAIWDGKYTDDLGGTGQVVRFHHDDVMPGYTTRGVATQMMLVDDESDLVYHITCSRDRQDGASADGLQPGTATWFTKDRESPRSRELPAQHQLIFSRGVEFSRDAVLHAARIAAEKYSLCTEEQLKTLPAGVGDINFMFGIADWLAIRYQKKVLLTLRTTHILAFLMGLMFILYTDIEGVSYFMLAFLAFFGVSAAVQQLARQRGWHRKYLDYRTLAEGLRVQFYWAVAGVDSENESKFTHDNFLQTQDPELGWIRNVMRVAGTECDVKRDASATGLTFVIDEWIG
;
A
#
# COMPACT_ATOMS: atom_id res chain seq x y z
N MET A 1 -15.00 -7.97 -19.44
CA MET A 1 -15.68 -6.68 -19.67
C MET A 1 -15.38 -5.83 -18.45
N ILE A 2 -14.26 -5.11 -18.47
CA ILE A 2 -13.87 -4.24 -17.36
C ILE A 2 -14.70 -2.99 -17.54
N ASP A 3 -15.63 -2.75 -16.62
CA ASP A 3 -16.41 -1.52 -16.60
C ASP A 3 -15.42 -0.36 -16.61
N SER A 4 -15.52 0.52 -17.61
CA SER A 4 -14.55 1.60 -17.84
C SER A 4 -14.79 2.75 -16.86
N ASP A 5 -14.87 2.43 -15.58
CA ASP A 5 -14.86 3.43 -14.54
C ASP A 5 -13.43 3.92 -14.42
N ALA A 6 -13.19 5.18 -14.80
CA ALA A 6 -11.86 5.77 -14.77
C ALA A 6 -11.24 5.68 -13.36
N ASN A 7 -12.07 5.57 -12.32
CA ASN A 7 -11.66 5.36 -10.94
C ASN A 7 -10.95 4.01 -10.69
N SER A 8 -11.11 3.01 -11.55
CA SER A 8 -10.36 1.74 -11.47
C SER A 8 -8.85 1.90 -11.71
N PHE A 9 -8.42 3.04 -12.25
CA PHE A 9 -7.00 3.38 -12.46
C PHE A 9 -6.37 4.08 -11.26
N ALA A 10 -7.16 4.43 -10.24
CA ALA A 10 -6.65 5.01 -9.00
C ALA A 10 -6.10 3.92 -8.07
N ILE A 11 -5.04 4.24 -7.32
CA ILE A 11 -4.49 3.31 -6.33
C ILE A 11 -5.32 3.41 -5.04
N PRO A 12 -5.82 2.29 -4.51
CA PRO A 12 -6.62 2.33 -3.30
C PRO A 12 -5.78 2.73 -2.09
N LEU A 13 -6.36 3.49 -1.16
CA LEU A 13 -5.83 3.72 0.18
C LEU A 13 -6.42 2.64 1.10
N VAL A 14 -5.56 1.76 1.61
CA VAL A 14 -5.97 0.58 2.40
C VAL A 14 -5.75 0.83 3.88
N VAL A 15 -6.81 0.69 4.67
CA VAL A 15 -6.79 0.70 6.13
C VAL A 15 -7.02 -0.73 6.64
N ALA A 16 -6.02 -1.33 7.27
CA ALA A 16 -6.19 -2.61 7.94
C ALA A 16 -6.66 -2.43 9.37
N VAL A 17 -7.45 -3.37 9.89
CA VAL A 17 -8.01 -3.31 11.24
C VAL A 17 -7.34 -4.33 12.14
N THR A 18 -7.03 -3.93 13.36
CA THR A 18 -6.73 -4.86 14.45
C THR A 18 -7.35 -4.31 15.73
N GLY A 19 -7.93 -5.18 16.56
CA GLY A 19 -8.45 -4.73 17.84
C GLY A 19 -8.92 -5.83 18.76
N HIS A 20 -9.34 -5.42 19.96
CA HIS A 20 -9.81 -6.33 20.98
C HIS A 20 -11.18 -6.92 20.61
N ARG A 21 -11.37 -8.21 20.95
CA ARG A 21 -12.63 -8.93 20.75
C ARG A 21 -13.72 -8.55 21.74
N ASP A 22 -13.29 -8.15 22.93
CA ASP A 22 -14.10 -7.91 24.11
C ASP A 22 -14.11 -6.42 24.47
N LEU A 23 -14.72 -5.62 23.59
CA LEU A 23 -14.87 -4.18 23.83
C LEU A 23 -15.90 -3.91 24.92
N VAL A 24 -15.69 -2.86 25.71
CA VAL A 24 -16.66 -2.41 26.71
C VAL A 24 -17.84 -1.71 26.04
N ASP A 25 -19.06 -2.20 26.27
CA ASP A 25 -20.29 -1.70 25.63
C ASP A 25 -20.50 -0.19 25.73
N SER A 26 -20.14 0.43 26.86
CA SER A 26 -20.28 1.88 27.05
C SER A 26 -19.32 2.70 26.20
N GLU A 27 -18.20 2.12 25.75
CA GLU A 27 -17.19 2.77 24.91
C GLU A 27 -17.48 2.59 23.41
N THR A 28 -18.18 1.51 23.04
CA THR A 28 -18.51 1.13 21.67
C THR A 28 -19.09 2.28 20.82
N PRO A 29 -20.05 3.10 21.28
CA PRO A 29 -20.56 4.23 20.49
C PRO A 29 -19.49 5.28 20.18
N ALA A 30 -18.63 5.58 21.14
CA ALA A 30 -17.55 6.56 20.95
C ALA A 30 -16.49 6.03 19.98
N ILE A 31 -16.13 4.74 20.10
CA ILE A 31 -15.21 4.07 19.18
C ILE A 31 -15.77 4.09 17.76
N ARG A 32 -17.06 3.74 17.58
CA ARG A 32 -17.74 3.77 16.27
C ARG A 32 -17.68 5.15 15.63
N GLU A 33 -17.87 6.21 16.40
CA GLU A 33 -17.78 7.57 15.89
C GLU A 33 -16.35 7.94 15.48
N ARG A 34 -15.32 7.54 16.25
CA ARG A 34 -13.91 7.75 15.86
C ARG A 34 -13.54 7.05 14.56
N VAL A 35 -14.02 5.82 14.37
CA VAL A 35 -13.81 5.09 13.11
C VAL A 35 -14.47 5.82 11.95
N ARG A 36 -15.72 6.29 12.14
CA ARG A 36 -16.46 7.05 11.13
C ARG A 36 -15.73 8.35 10.78
N GLU A 37 -15.30 9.12 11.78
CA GLU A 37 -14.51 10.35 11.61
C GLU A 37 -13.24 10.10 10.78
N LEU A 38 -12.49 9.03 11.09
CA LEU A 38 -11.29 8.67 10.35
C LEU A 38 -11.59 8.35 8.88
N LEU A 39 -12.53 7.44 8.61
CA LEU A 39 -12.82 7.01 7.25
C LEU A 39 -13.35 8.17 6.40
N GLN A 40 -14.19 9.04 6.97
CA GLN A 40 -14.66 10.25 6.30
C GLN A 40 -13.55 11.27 6.04
N ASP A 41 -12.66 11.50 7.02
CA ASP A 41 -11.50 12.39 6.84
C ASP A 41 -10.60 11.88 5.70
N LEU A 42 -10.25 10.60 5.71
CA LEU A 42 -9.42 10.00 4.66
C LEU A 42 -10.07 10.08 3.27
N ALA A 43 -11.37 9.75 3.16
CA ALA A 43 -12.11 9.85 1.91
C ALA A 43 -12.18 11.30 1.39
N SER A 44 -12.35 12.28 2.29
CA SER A 44 -12.43 13.70 1.92
C SER A 44 -11.07 14.29 1.54
N ARG A 45 -10.00 13.85 2.20
CA ARG A 45 -8.63 14.35 1.99
C ARG A 45 -7.98 13.78 0.74
N TYR A 46 -8.36 12.56 0.37
CA TYR A 46 -7.77 11.83 -0.76
C TYR A 46 -8.84 11.33 -1.75
N PRO A 47 -9.67 12.21 -2.33
CA PRO A 47 -10.78 11.82 -3.20
C PRO A 47 -10.34 11.15 -4.49
N GLU A 48 -9.08 11.36 -4.93
CA GLU A 48 -8.51 10.67 -6.08
C GLU A 48 -8.00 9.24 -5.77
N ARG A 49 -8.26 8.72 -4.57
CA ARG A 49 -7.97 7.34 -4.17
C ARG A 49 -9.25 6.66 -3.69
N SER A 50 -9.45 5.41 -4.06
CA SER A 50 -10.52 4.61 -3.47
C SER A 50 -10.12 4.18 -2.05
N LEU A 51 -10.96 4.48 -1.04
CA LEU A 51 -10.71 4.02 0.33
C LEU A 51 -11.18 2.57 0.48
N HIS A 52 -10.32 1.72 1.02
CA HIS A 52 -10.57 0.29 1.21
C HIS A 52 -10.25 -0.08 2.67
N VAL A 53 -11.06 -0.97 3.25
CA VAL A 53 -10.85 -1.53 4.58
C VAL A 53 -10.50 -3.01 4.45
N LEU A 54 -9.45 -3.42 5.16
CA LEU A 54 -9.01 -4.80 5.27
C LEU A 54 -9.28 -5.30 6.70
N SER A 55 -10.01 -6.41 6.88
CA SER A 55 -10.34 -6.94 8.20
C SER A 55 -10.35 -8.46 8.24
N ALA A 56 -10.03 -9.04 9.41
CA ALA A 56 -10.18 -10.48 9.67
C ALA A 56 -11.58 -10.85 10.18
N LEU A 57 -12.45 -9.86 10.44
CA LEU A 57 -13.82 -10.03 10.96
C LEU A 57 -13.91 -10.79 12.29
N ALA A 58 -12.86 -10.72 13.12
CA ALA A 58 -12.93 -11.13 14.51
C ALA A 58 -14.05 -10.38 15.22
N GLU A 59 -14.64 -11.00 16.25
CA GLU A 59 -15.64 -10.33 17.10
C GLU A 59 -15.09 -9.02 17.67
N GLY A 60 -15.97 -8.08 18.03
CA GLY A 60 -15.58 -6.79 18.60
C GLY A 60 -15.12 -5.79 17.55
N ALA A 61 -13.88 -5.30 17.70
CA ALA A 61 -13.33 -4.17 16.94
C ALA A 61 -13.38 -4.37 15.42
N ASP A 62 -12.97 -5.53 14.92
CA ASP A 62 -12.89 -5.84 13.49
C ASP A 62 -14.26 -5.72 12.81
N ARG A 63 -15.29 -6.34 13.38
CA ARG A 63 -16.66 -6.25 12.86
C ARG A 63 -17.25 -4.84 12.98
N LEU A 64 -16.96 -4.12 14.07
CA LEU A 64 -17.40 -2.73 14.24
C LEU A 64 -16.86 -1.86 13.11
N VAL A 65 -15.58 -1.98 12.76
CA VAL A 65 -15.01 -1.21 11.65
C VAL A 65 -15.58 -1.66 10.31
N ALA A 66 -15.76 -2.97 10.09
CA ALA A 66 -16.36 -3.49 8.87
C ALA A 66 -17.79 -2.95 8.65
N GLU A 67 -18.61 -2.89 9.69
CA GLU A 67 -19.96 -2.29 9.62
C GLU A 67 -19.90 -0.80 9.26
N VAL A 68 -19.03 -0.02 9.93
CA VAL A 68 -18.89 1.41 9.64
C VAL A 68 -18.39 1.65 8.22
N ALA A 69 -17.48 0.81 7.72
CA ALA A 69 -17.00 0.88 6.35
C ALA A 69 -18.17 0.69 5.35
N LEU A 70 -18.99 -0.34 5.54
CA LEU A 70 -20.15 -0.60 4.70
C LEU A 70 -21.23 0.51 4.80
N GLU A 71 -21.45 1.08 5.99
CA GLU A 71 -22.34 2.24 6.18
C GLU A 71 -21.89 3.47 5.37
N LEU A 72 -20.58 3.61 5.14
CA LEU A 72 -19.96 4.72 4.41
C LEU A 72 -19.69 4.40 2.93
N ASP A 73 -20.16 3.26 2.42
CA ASP A 73 -19.88 2.76 1.06
C ASP A 73 -18.36 2.62 0.77
N VAL A 74 -17.59 2.30 1.82
CA VAL A 74 -16.16 2.00 1.74
C VAL A 74 -15.99 0.51 1.47
N SER A 75 -15.19 0.18 0.45
CA SER A 75 -14.97 -1.21 0.03
C SER A 75 -14.33 -2.04 1.15
N LEU A 76 -14.95 -3.17 1.51
CA LEU A 76 -14.45 -4.11 2.49
C LEU A 76 -13.80 -5.32 1.80
N THR A 77 -12.56 -5.64 2.16
CA THR A 77 -11.87 -6.89 1.82
C THR A 77 -11.65 -7.68 3.10
N VAL A 78 -12.02 -8.95 3.09
CA VAL A 78 -11.91 -9.84 4.25
C VAL A 78 -10.74 -10.79 4.06
N VAL A 79 -9.88 -10.91 5.06
CA VAL A 79 -8.76 -11.86 5.07
C VAL A 79 -8.91 -12.77 6.28
N LEU A 80 -9.24 -14.03 6.03
CA LEU A 80 -9.45 -15.02 7.07
C LEU A 80 -8.11 -15.68 7.45
N PRO A 81 -7.85 -15.89 8.75
CA PRO A 81 -6.61 -16.53 9.21
C PRO A 81 -6.49 -17.99 8.77
N MET A 82 -7.62 -18.63 8.49
CA MET A 82 -7.72 -20.05 8.18
C MET A 82 -8.99 -20.29 7.35
N PRO A 83 -9.24 -21.52 6.86
CA PRO A 83 -10.45 -21.83 6.10
C PRO A 83 -11.72 -21.41 6.84
N LYS A 84 -12.66 -20.79 6.12
CA LYS A 84 -13.87 -20.19 6.71
C LYS A 84 -14.65 -21.17 7.60
N ALA A 85 -14.72 -22.44 7.19
CA ALA A 85 -15.40 -23.49 7.93
C ALA A 85 -14.85 -23.67 9.36
N LEU A 86 -13.53 -23.57 9.54
CA LEU A 86 -12.88 -23.68 10.86
C LEU A 86 -12.97 -22.38 11.64
N TYR A 87 -12.88 -21.23 10.97
CA TYR A 87 -12.87 -19.94 11.66
C TYR A 87 -14.22 -19.61 12.30
N VAL A 88 -15.32 -19.97 11.63
CA VAL A 88 -16.70 -19.79 12.15
C VAL A 88 -16.97 -20.60 13.42
N GLU A 89 -16.17 -21.63 13.69
CA GLU A 89 -16.28 -22.41 14.93
C GLU A 89 -15.82 -21.61 16.17
N ASP A 90 -15.01 -20.56 16.01
CA ASP A 90 -14.55 -19.68 17.10
C ASP A 90 -15.62 -18.70 17.62
N PHE A 91 -16.79 -18.68 17.00
CA PHE A 91 -17.88 -17.77 17.32
C PHE A 91 -18.96 -18.55 18.08
N ASP A 92 -19.14 -18.24 19.37
CA ASP A 92 -19.99 -19.05 20.24
C ASP A 92 -21.48 -18.97 19.84
N THR A 93 -21.97 -17.78 19.53
CA THR A 93 -23.40 -17.52 19.33
C THR A 93 -23.85 -17.65 17.87
N PRO A 94 -25.07 -18.17 17.60
CA PRO A 94 -25.64 -18.17 16.25
C PRO A 94 -25.70 -16.78 15.62
N GLU A 95 -26.00 -15.75 16.41
CA GLU A 95 -26.08 -14.37 15.97
C GLU A 95 -24.72 -13.85 15.49
N SER A 96 -23.63 -14.21 16.19
CA SER A 96 -22.27 -13.86 15.80
C SER A 96 -21.87 -14.50 14.46
N ARG A 97 -22.27 -15.75 14.23
CA ARG A 97 -22.04 -16.46 12.96
C ARG A 97 -22.85 -15.84 11.81
N GLU A 98 -24.10 -15.47 12.05
CA GLU A 98 -24.95 -14.81 11.05
C GLU A 98 -24.40 -13.43 10.67
N GLN A 99 -23.95 -12.64 11.64
CA GLN A 99 -23.30 -11.35 11.40
C GLN A 99 -22.03 -11.51 10.57
N PHE A 100 -21.16 -12.47 10.91
CA PHE A 100 -19.96 -12.77 10.14
C PHE A 100 -20.28 -13.16 8.69
N ASP A 101 -21.29 -14.01 8.47
CA ASP A 101 -21.72 -14.40 7.13
C ASP A 101 -22.30 -13.23 6.33
N ALA A 102 -23.06 -12.34 6.98
CA ALA A 102 -23.60 -11.13 6.34
C ALA A 102 -22.48 -10.17 5.90
N LEU A 103 -21.46 -9.98 6.74
CA LEU A 103 -20.29 -9.16 6.42
C LEU A 103 -19.46 -9.79 5.30
N CYS A 104 -19.20 -11.10 5.35
CA CYS A 104 -18.52 -11.82 4.26
C CYS A 104 -19.25 -11.69 2.92
N LYS A 105 -20.58 -11.72 2.91
CA LYS A 105 -21.39 -11.56 1.68
C LYS A 105 -21.36 -10.13 1.14
N SER A 106 -21.18 -9.15 2.02
CA SER A 106 -21.13 -7.73 1.67
C SER A 106 -19.72 -7.27 1.28
N ALA A 107 -18.70 -8.06 1.64
CA ALA A 107 -17.31 -7.81 1.24
C ALA A 107 -17.14 -7.92 -0.27
N ARG A 108 -16.28 -7.07 -0.83
CA ARG A 108 -15.86 -7.12 -2.23
C ARG A 108 -15.14 -8.43 -2.53
N GLU A 109 -14.23 -8.82 -1.64
CA GLU A 109 -13.35 -9.98 -1.75
C GLU A 109 -13.20 -10.64 -0.39
N VAL A 110 -13.11 -11.97 -0.39
CA VAL A 110 -12.83 -12.79 0.79
C VAL A 110 -11.67 -13.72 0.46
N PHE A 111 -10.59 -13.57 1.20
CA PHE A 111 -9.39 -14.37 1.09
C PHE A 111 -9.27 -15.32 2.28
N GLU A 112 -8.92 -16.58 2.02
CA GLU A 112 -8.52 -17.53 3.04
C GLU A 112 -7.00 -17.67 2.96
N LEU A 113 -6.27 -17.32 4.01
CA LEU A 113 -4.83 -17.50 4.02
C LEU A 113 -4.47 -18.99 4.03
N PRO A 114 -3.38 -19.38 3.35
CA PRO A 114 -2.86 -20.73 3.43
C PRO A 114 -2.36 -20.97 4.85
N LEU A 115 -2.49 -22.21 5.33
CA LEU A 115 -2.01 -22.59 6.64
C LEU A 115 -0.53 -22.25 6.80
N SER A 116 -0.16 -21.74 7.98
CA SER A 116 1.22 -21.50 8.35
C SER A 116 2.10 -22.74 8.08
N ARG A 117 3.34 -22.54 7.62
CA ARG A 117 4.27 -23.63 7.26
C ARG A 117 4.45 -24.58 8.43
N GLY A 118 4.21 -25.86 8.15
CA GLY A 118 4.31 -26.93 9.12
C GLY A 118 3.02 -27.18 9.91
N ASN A 119 1.98 -26.36 9.75
CA ASN A 119 0.66 -26.64 10.30
C ASN A 119 -0.18 -27.48 9.34
N SER A 120 -1.08 -28.26 9.92
CA SER A 120 -2.11 -29.02 9.22
C SER A 120 -3.50 -28.72 9.78
N ILE A 121 -4.55 -29.03 9.00
CA ILE A 121 -5.96 -28.87 9.41
C ILE A 121 -6.21 -29.52 10.79
N ALA A 122 -5.62 -30.69 11.04
CA ALA A 122 -5.82 -31.42 12.29
C ALA A 122 -5.19 -30.72 13.51
N GLU A 123 -4.05 -30.06 13.33
CA GLU A 123 -3.34 -29.35 14.42
C GLU A 123 -4.01 -28.02 14.78
N ILE A 124 -4.71 -27.41 13.84
CA ILE A 124 -5.43 -26.15 14.07
C ILE A 124 -6.90 -26.37 14.46
N SER A 125 -7.41 -27.61 14.44
CA SER A 125 -8.82 -27.89 14.76
C SER A 125 -9.18 -27.54 16.21
N GLU A 126 -8.20 -27.63 17.12
CA GLU A 126 -8.38 -27.31 18.53
C GLU A 126 -7.62 -26.02 18.93
N PRO A 127 -8.06 -25.29 19.96
CA PRO A 127 -7.33 -24.16 20.49
C PRO A 127 -5.90 -24.57 20.93
N GLY A 128 -4.89 -23.86 20.43
CA GLY A 128 -3.51 -24.13 20.77
C GLY A 128 -2.50 -23.32 19.96
N PRO A 129 -1.19 -23.53 20.17
CA PRO A 129 -0.13 -22.72 19.54
C PRO A 129 -0.15 -22.73 18.02
N ALA A 130 -0.53 -23.86 17.39
CA ALA A 130 -0.67 -23.96 15.94
C ALA A 130 -1.77 -23.01 15.43
N ARG A 131 -2.95 -23.01 16.06
CA ARG A 131 -4.05 -22.10 15.73
C ARG A 131 -3.71 -20.63 16.04
N SER A 132 -3.00 -20.36 17.14
CA SER A 132 -2.49 -19.01 17.45
C SER A 132 -1.56 -18.46 16.37
N ARG A 133 -0.80 -19.33 15.70
CA ARG A 133 0.07 -18.95 14.59
C ARG A 133 -0.71 -18.45 13.37
N GLU A 134 -1.89 -19.00 13.11
CA GLU A 134 -2.77 -18.54 12.02
C GLU A 134 -3.30 -17.11 12.28
N TYR A 135 -3.63 -16.78 13.53
CA TYR A 135 -3.99 -15.40 13.91
C TYR A 135 -2.80 -14.44 13.81
N ALA A 136 -1.59 -14.90 14.16
CA ALA A 136 -0.37 -14.14 13.94
C ALA A 136 -0.12 -13.89 12.44
N GLN A 137 -0.29 -14.91 11.60
CA GLN A 137 -0.12 -14.82 10.15
C GLN A 137 -1.06 -13.80 9.53
N VAL A 138 -2.36 -13.78 9.90
CA VAL A 138 -3.29 -12.77 9.37
C VAL A 138 -2.92 -11.36 9.82
N GLY A 139 -2.49 -11.17 11.08
CA GLY A 139 -2.04 -9.87 11.58
C GLY A 139 -0.80 -9.35 10.84
N VAL A 140 0.17 -10.24 10.58
CA VAL A 140 1.37 -9.95 9.78
C VAL A 140 1.00 -9.60 8.34
N PHE A 141 0.15 -10.41 7.71
CA PHE A 141 -0.33 -10.18 6.35
C PHE A 141 -1.03 -8.83 6.24
N MET A 142 -1.99 -8.54 7.11
CA MET A 142 -2.73 -7.29 7.09
C MET A 142 -1.83 -6.06 7.30
N SER A 143 -0.83 -6.17 8.19
CA SER A 143 0.16 -5.10 8.40
C SER A 143 0.97 -4.83 7.13
N ALA A 144 1.43 -5.88 6.46
CA ALA A 144 2.22 -5.78 5.23
C ALA A 144 1.41 -5.25 4.02
N HIS A 145 0.09 -5.46 4.00
CA HIS A 145 -0.79 -5.08 2.88
C HIS A 145 -1.64 -3.82 3.13
N CYS A 146 -1.35 -3.06 4.18
CA CYS A 146 -2.04 -1.80 4.47
C CYS A 146 -1.14 -0.57 4.36
N HIS A 147 -1.77 0.61 4.32
CA HIS A 147 -1.08 1.90 4.46
C HIS A 147 -1.22 2.48 5.87
N ILE A 148 -2.33 2.13 6.52
CA ILE A 148 -2.69 2.58 7.87
C ILE A 148 -3.20 1.34 8.60
N LEU A 149 -2.59 1.02 9.74
CA LEU A 149 -3.14 0.05 10.67
C LEU A 149 -4.05 0.78 11.67
N LEU A 150 -5.35 0.57 11.59
CA LEU A 150 -6.32 1.04 12.56
C LEU A 150 -6.34 0.07 13.75
N ALA A 151 -5.78 0.51 14.88
CA ALA A 151 -5.68 -0.26 16.11
C ALA A 151 -6.71 0.23 17.14
N ILE A 152 -7.70 -0.61 17.47
CA ILE A 152 -8.63 -0.40 18.59
C ILE A 152 -8.10 -1.21 19.78
N TRP A 153 -7.28 -0.57 20.60
CA TRP A 153 -6.36 -1.25 21.51
C TRP A 153 -6.27 -0.54 22.86
N ASP A 154 -5.93 -1.30 23.90
CA ASP A 154 -5.78 -0.82 25.28
C ASP A 154 -4.38 -0.27 25.56
N GLY A 155 -3.46 -0.33 24.60
CA GLY A 155 -2.09 0.14 24.75
C GLY A 155 -1.16 -0.83 25.47
N LYS A 156 -1.62 -2.06 25.80
CA LYS A 156 -0.84 -3.06 26.53
C LYS A 156 -0.29 -4.13 25.59
N TYR A 157 1.03 -4.36 25.68
CA TYR A 157 1.69 -5.47 24.99
C TYR A 157 1.58 -6.74 25.82
N THR A 158 1.07 -7.82 25.22
CA THR A 158 1.01 -9.15 25.84
C THR A 158 1.89 -10.14 25.07
N ASP A 159 2.21 -11.26 25.70
CA ASP A 159 2.94 -12.36 25.07
C ASP A 159 2.02 -13.28 24.25
N ASP A 160 0.75 -12.92 24.11
CA ASP A 160 -0.23 -13.69 23.34
C ASP A 160 0.07 -13.58 21.84
N LEU A 161 0.44 -14.71 21.25
CA LEU A 161 0.76 -14.80 19.83
C LEU A 161 -0.44 -14.36 18.97
N GLY A 162 -0.22 -13.37 18.11
CA GLY A 162 -1.26 -12.82 17.24
C GLY A 162 -2.26 -11.88 17.93
N GLY A 163 -2.03 -11.51 19.20
CA GLY A 163 -2.82 -10.48 19.87
C GLY A 163 -2.62 -9.08 19.28
N THR A 164 -3.57 -8.18 19.49
CA THR A 164 -3.57 -6.80 18.96
C THR A 164 -2.26 -6.06 19.23
N GLY A 165 -1.73 -6.15 20.46
CA GLY A 165 -0.46 -5.50 20.82
C GLY A 165 0.74 -6.06 20.05
N GLN A 166 0.75 -7.36 19.72
CA GLN A 166 1.81 -7.94 18.89
C GLN A 166 1.67 -7.55 17.43
N VAL A 167 0.45 -7.40 16.89
CA VAL A 167 0.23 -6.90 15.53
C VAL A 167 0.70 -5.45 15.42
N VAL A 168 0.34 -4.59 16.39
CA VAL A 168 0.85 -3.22 16.48
C VAL A 168 2.38 -3.21 16.54
N ARG A 169 2.98 -4.06 17.39
CA ARG A 169 4.44 -4.19 17.48
C ARG A 169 5.06 -4.66 16.17
N PHE A 170 4.46 -5.63 15.49
CA PHE A 170 4.95 -6.10 14.20
C PHE A 170 4.92 -4.99 13.15
N HIS A 171 3.82 -4.26 13.05
CA HIS A 171 3.70 -3.08 12.18
C HIS A 171 4.75 -2.01 12.51
N HIS A 172 5.09 -1.90 13.80
CA HIS A 172 6.08 -0.96 14.36
C HIS A 172 7.49 -1.49 14.51
N ASP A 173 7.85 -2.71 14.16
CA ASP A 173 9.22 -3.19 14.40
C ASP A 173 9.61 -4.29 13.41
N ASP A 174 8.65 -4.80 12.62
CA ASP A 174 8.77 -6.02 11.84
C ASP A 174 9.13 -7.24 12.72
N VAL A 175 8.75 -7.18 14.00
CA VAL A 175 9.00 -8.21 15.01
C VAL A 175 7.72 -8.66 15.67
N MET A 176 7.42 -9.94 15.53
CA MET A 176 6.38 -10.64 16.26
C MET A 176 7.00 -11.83 17.03
N PRO A 177 7.20 -11.70 18.35
CA PRO A 177 7.76 -12.77 19.18
C PRO A 177 6.95 -14.07 19.03
N GLY A 178 7.63 -15.18 18.76
CA GLY A 178 6.98 -16.49 18.51
C GLY A 178 6.58 -16.74 17.05
N TYR A 179 6.65 -15.73 16.18
CA TYR A 179 6.42 -15.86 14.74
C TYR A 179 7.66 -15.50 13.91
N THR A 180 8.20 -14.28 14.08
CA THR A 180 9.38 -13.79 13.33
C THR A 180 10.68 -14.36 13.90
N THR A 181 11.63 -14.73 13.05
CA THR A 181 12.95 -15.20 13.48
C THR A 181 13.91 -14.04 13.78
N ARG A 182 14.76 -14.17 14.82
CA ARG A 182 15.63 -13.09 15.35
C ARG A 182 16.62 -12.47 14.34
N GLY A 183 16.99 -13.17 13.27
CA GLY A 183 17.97 -12.68 12.27
C GLY A 183 17.42 -11.61 11.33
N VAL A 184 16.09 -11.51 11.21
CA VAL A 184 15.42 -10.64 10.22
C VAL A 184 15.22 -9.21 10.76
N ALA A 185 14.91 -9.10 12.06
CA ALA A 185 14.73 -7.82 12.75
C ALA A 185 15.91 -6.84 12.59
N THR A 186 17.13 -7.37 12.45
CA THR A 186 18.37 -6.56 12.37
C THR A 186 18.64 -5.95 11.00
N GLN A 187 18.04 -6.44 9.90
CA GLN A 187 18.32 -5.92 8.56
C GLN A 187 17.50 -4.67 8.21
N MET A 188 16.33 -4.47 8.81
CA MET A 188 15.46 -3.31 8.56
C MET A 188 15.55 -2.20 9.61
N MET A 189 16.18 -2.42 10.77
CA MET A 189 16.45 -1.35 11.76
C MET A 189 17.33 -0.20 11.23
N LEU A 190 17.88 -0.32 10.02
CA LEU A 190 18.71 0.69 9.34
C LEU A 190 17.94 1.48 8.26
N VAL A 191 16.65 1.19 8.06
CA VAL A 191 15.79 1.85 7.06
C VAL A 191 14.72 2.64 7.80
N ASP A 192 14.55 3.92 7.46
CA ASP A 192 13.44 4.73 7.96
C ASP A 192 12.14 4.11 7.42
N ASP A 193 11.39 3.42 8.30
CA ASP A 193 10.29 2.56 7.88
C ASP A 193 9.01 3.36 7.71
N GLU A 194 8.68 3.60 6.46
CA GLU A 194 7.48 4.31 6.02
C GLU A 194 6.16 3.56 6.25
N SER A 195 6.23 2.32 6.73
CA SER A 195 5.10 1.41 6.92
C SER A 195 4.56 1.40 8.35
N ASP A 196 5.09 2.22 9.25
CA ASP A 196 4.82 2.17 10.69
C ASP A 196 3.54 2.91 11.14
N LEU A 197 2.77 3.46 10.20
CA LEU A 197 1.67 4.34 10.54
C LEU A 197 0.48 3.57 11.15
N VAL A 198 0.22 3.83 12.44
CA VAL A 198 -0.94 3.30 13.18
C VAL A 198 -1.90 4.44 13.49
N TYR A 199 -3.20 4.25 13.24
CA TYR A 199 -4.24 5.08 13.84
C TYR A 199 -4.78 4.38 15.09
N HIS A 200 -4.40 4.86 16.26
CA HIS A 200 -4.70 4.21 17.53
C HIS A 200 -5.93 4.84 18.19
N ILE A 201 -7.01 4.08 18.28
CA ILE A 201 -8.18 4.39 19.11
C ILE A 201 -8.02 3.62 20.42
N THR A 202 -7.89 4.35 21.53
CA THR A 202 -7.76 3.73 22.85
C THR A 202 -9.10 3.15 23.29
N CYS A 203 -9.09 1.92 23.79
CA CYS A 203 -10.26 1.30 24.43
C CYS A 203 -9.87 0.54 25.71
N SER A 204 -10.88 0.19 26.50
CA SER A 204 -10.79 -0.81 27.55
C SER A 204 -11.31 -2.16 27.05
N ARG A 205 -10.98 -3.22 27.79
CA ARG A 205 -11.45 -4.58 27.56
C ARG A 205 -12.46 -5.00 28.64
N ASP A 206 -13.50 -5.71 28.25
CA ASP A 206 -14.50 -6.27 29.18
C ASP A 206 -13.98 -7.55 29.86
N ARG A 207 -12.94 -7.37 30.69
CA ARG A 207 -12.33 -8.43 31.50
C ARG A 207 -11.60 -7.85 32.71
N GLN A 208 -11.22 -8.74 33.63
CA GLN A 208 -10.30 -8.39 34.70
C GLN A 208 -8.96 -7.87 34.13
N ASP A 209 -8.44 -6.78 34.69
CA ASP A 209 -7.25 -6.04 34.21
C ASP A 209 -7.38 -5.43 32.80
N GLY A 210 -8.62 -5.27 32.31
CA GLY A 210 -8.94 -4.71 31.00
C GLY A 210 -8.85 -3.19 30.85
N ALA A 211 -8.45 -2.44 31.89
CA ALA A 211 -8.25 -1.00 31.76
C ALA A 211 -7.17 -0.65 30.72
N SER A 212 -7.24 0.52 30.09
CA SER A 212 -6.19 1.02 29.21
C SER A 212 -4.86 1.23 29.95
N ALA A 213 -3.75 1.24 29.20
CA ALA A 213 -2.43 1.52 29.76
C ALA A 213 -2.32 2.97 30.26
N ASP A 214 -1.37 3.20 31.18
CA ASP A 214 -1.19 4.49 31.83
C ASP A 214 -1.01 5.64 30.81
N GLY A 215 -1.75 6.72 31.03
CA GLY A 215 -1.73 7.90 30.15
C GLY A 215 -2.62 7.80 28.91
N LEU A 216 -3.26 6.66 28.65
CA LEU A 216 -4.23 6.49 27.57
C LEU A 216 -5.66 6.54 28.12
N GLN A 217 -6.49 7.37 27.49
CA GLN A 217 -7.89 7.57 27.86
C GLN A 217 -8.79 6.87 26.83
N PRO A 218 -9.70 5.97 27.23
CA PRO A 218 -10.62 5.32 26.30
C PRO A 218 -11.43 6.33 25.47
N GLY A 219 -11.66 6.00 24.20
CA GLY A 219 -12.37 6.87 23.23
C GLY A 219 -11.52 7.99 22.63
N THR A 220 -10.24 8.11 23.00
CA THR A 220 -9.29 9.02 22.36
C THR A 220 -8.61 8.36 21.16
N ALA A 221 -8.31 9.16 20.13
CA ALA A 221 -7.66 8.70 18.91
C ALA A 221 -6.38 9.52 18.63
N THR A 222 -5.30 8.85 18.23
CA THR A 222 -4.00 9.47 17.89
C THR A 222 -3.33 8.69 16.77
N TRP A 223 -2.57 9.39 15.92
CA TRP A 223 -1.58 8.75 15.06
C TRP A 223 -0.42 8.25 15.93
N PHE A 224 0.08 7.06 15.64
CA PHE A 224 1.13 6.39 16.40
C PHE A 224 2.18 5.80 15.45
N THR A 225 3.43 6.24 15.59
CA THR A 225 4.58 5.87 14.75
C THR A 225 5.77 5.45 15.61
N LYS A 226 6.86 5.00 14.97
CA LYS A 226 8.17 4.69 15.55
C LYS A 226 8.98 5.93 15.97
N ASP A 227 8.42 7.14 15.80
CA ASP A 227 9.12 8.38 16.16
C ASP A 227 9.55 8.32 17.64
N ARG A 228 10.86 8.43 17.87
CA ARG A 228 11.45 8.26 19.21
C ARG A 228 11.16 9.44 20.14
N GLU A 229 10.91 10.63 19.59
CA GLU A 229 10.69 11.85 20.35
C GLU A 229 9.21 12.10 20.59
N SER A 230 8.39 11.93 19.54
CA SER A 230 6.95 12.19 19.54
C SER A 230 6.19 11.05 18.86
N PRO A 231 6.15 9.84 19.47
CA PRO A 231 5.54 8.67 18.84
C PRO A 231 4.04 8.84 18.60
N ARG A 232 3.36 9.70 19.37
CA ARG A 232 1.91 9.94 19.24
C ARG A 232 1.62 11.39 18.87
N SER A 233 0.86 11.58 17.80
CA SER A 233 0.43 12.89 17.32
C SER A 233 -1.07 12.94 17.05
N ARG A 234 -1.66 14.14 17.12
CA ARG A 234 -3.07 14.36 16.72
C ARG A 234 -3.22 14.51 15.22
N GLU A 235 -2.21 15.06 14.57
CA GLU A 235 -2.16 15.25 13.12
C GLU A 235 -1.35 14.15 12.46
N LEU A 236 -1.69 13.83 11.21
CA LEU A 236 -0.95 12.85 10.40
C LEU A 236 0.50 13.34 10.25
N PRO A 237 1.53 12.52 10.55
CA PRO A 237 2.92 12.99 10.45
C PRO A 237 3.30 13.41 9.03
N ALA A 238 4.15 14.43 8.91
CA ALA A 238 4.48 15.08 7.64
C ALA A 238 5.07 14.10 6.59
N GLN A 239 5.85 13.12 7.03
CA GLN A 239 6.41 12.08 6.15
C GLN A 239 5.30 11.28 5.45
N HIS A 240 4.27 10.83 6.18
CA HIS A 240 3.17 10.07 5.59
C HIS A 240 2.23 10.95 4.77
N GLN A 241 2.07 12.23 5.13
CA GLN A 241 1.38 13.19 4.27
C GLN A 241 2.05 13.28 2.89
N LEU A 242 3.38 13.34 2.84
CA LEU A 242 4.13 13.38 1.60
C LEU A 242 3.95 12.08 0.79
N ILE A 243 4.09 10.92 1.43
CA ILE A 243 3.89 9.59 0.82
C ILE A 243 2.48 9.50 0.19
N PHE A 244 1.44 9.87 0.93
CA PHE A 244 0.07 9.83 0.43
C PHE A 244 -0.14 10.85 -0.71
N SER A 245 0.46 12.03 -0.63
CA SER A 245 0.39 13.03 -1.71
C SER A 245 1.01 12.55 -3.03
N ARG A 246 2.09 11.76 -2.96
CA ARG A 246 2.73 11.14 -4.14
C ARG A 246 1.82 10.07 -4.76
N GLY A 247 1.20 9.22 -3.94
CA GLY A 247 0.21 8.24 -4.40
C GLY A 247 -1.03 8.87 -5.03
N VAL A 248 -1.50 10.00 -4.48
CA VAL A 248 -2.59 10.81 -5.06
C VAL A 248 -2.17 11.40 -6.41
N GLU A 249 -0.94 11.91 -6.52
CA GLU A 249 -0.44 12.46 -7.77
C GLU A 249 -0.37 11.41 -8.89
N PHE A 250 0.10 10.19 -8.56
CA PHE A 250 0.07 9.07 -9.49
C PHE A 250 -1.36 8.71 -9.90
N SER A 251 -2.27 8.56 -8.92
CA SER A 251 -3.67 8.18 -9.18
C SER A 251 -4.36 9.21 -10.07
N ARG A 252 -4.15 10.51 -9.81
CA ARG A 252 -4.66 11.59 -10.65
C ARG A 252 -4.12 11.51 -12.08
N ASP A 253 -2.83 11.27 -12.26
CA ASP A 253 -2.23 11.12 -13.59
C ASP A 253 -2.75 9.87 -14.32
N ALA A 254 -2.97 8.77 -13.61
CA ALA A 254 -3.51 7.52 -14.15
C ALA A 254 -4.97 7.70 -14.61
N VAL A 255 -5.83 8.25 -13.75
CA VAL A 255 -7.25 8.56 -14.05
C VAL A 255 -7.35 9.53 -15.23
N LEU A 256 -6.55 10.61 -15.24
CA LEU A 256 -6.52 11.60 -16.32
C LEU A 256 -6.19 10.98 -17.69
N HIS A 257 -5.48 9.86 -17.70
CA HIS A 257 -5.01 9.19 -18.90
C HIS A 257 -5.60 7.79 -19.10
N ALA A 258 -6.62 7.41 -18.33
CA ALA A 258 -7.18 6.05 -18.29
C ALA A 258 -7.52 5.50 -19.68
N ALA A 259 -8.27 6.24 -20.50
CA ALA A 259 -8.66 5.80 -21.85
C ALA A 259 -7.46 5.55 -22.78
N ARG A 260 -6.39 6.35 -22.65
CA ARG A 260 -5.18 6.18 -23.46
C ARG A 260 -4.31 5.05 -22.94
N ILE A 261 -4.19 4.92 -21.62
CA ILE A 261 -3.48 3.82 -21.00
C ILE A 261 -4.15 2.50 -21.39
N ALA A 262 -5.47 2.40 -21.30
CA ALA A 262 -6.21 1.20 -21.70
C ALA A 262 -5.94 0.78 -23.17
N ALA A 263 -5.77 1.76 -24.07
CA ALA A 263 -5.55 1.51 -25.50
C ALA A 263 -4.06 1.30 -25.88
N GLU A 264 -3.13 1.92 -25.17
CA GLU A 264 -1.73 2.05 -25.60
C GLU A 264 -0.73 1.34 -24.65
N LYS A 265 -1.15 0.87 -23.47
CA LYS A 265 -0.20 0.29 -22.50
C LYS A 265 0.46 -0.97 -23.03
N TYR A 266 1.71 -1.16 -22.63
CA TYR A 266 2.39 -2.44 -22.74
C TYR A 266 2.00 -3.33 -21.54
N SER A 267 1.79 -4.61 -21.81
CA SER A 267 1.46 -5.63 -20.79
C SER A 267 2.55 -6.69 -20.79
N LEU A 268 2.88 -7.21 -19.60
CA LEU A 268 3.89 -8.28 -19.42
C LEU A 268 3.40 -9.65 -19.86
N CYS A 269 2.09 -9.83 -19.96
CA CYS A 269 1.47 -11.04 -20.47
C CYS A 269 0.20 -10.70 -21.27
N THR A 270 -0.18 -11.63 -22.16
CA THR A 270 -1.46 -11.58 -22.88
C THR A 270 -2.63 -12.04 -22.00
N GLU A 271 -3.86 -11.71 -22.40
CA GLU A 271 -5.07 -12.18 -21.68
C GLU A 271 -5.21 -13.71 -21.68
N GLU A 272 -4.68 -14.40 -22.70
CA GLU A 272 -4.68 -15.86 -22.75
C GLU A 272 -3.67 -16.46 -21.79
N GLN A 273 -2.43 -15.93 -21.76
CA GLN A 273 -1.41 -16.35 -20.81
C GLN A 273 -1.90 -16.13 -19.37
N LEU A 274 -2.51 -14.96 -19.08
CA LEU A 274 -2.99 -14.61 -17.74
C LEU A 274 -3.95 -15.66 -17.15
N LYS A 275 -4.76 -16.35 -17.97
CA LYS A 275 -5.66 -17.43 -17.50
C LYS A 275 -4.93 -18.67 -16.98
N THR A 276 -3.66 -18.81 -17.33
CA THR A 276 -2.80 -19.96 -16.97
C THR A 276 -1.77 -19.63 -15.91
N LEU A 277 -1.63 -18.34 -15.55
CA LEU A 277 -0.71 -17.87 -14.53
C LEU A 277 -1.39 -17.85 -13.15
N PRO A 278 -0.61 -17.75 -12.05
CA PRO A 278 -1.16 -17.67 -10.69
C PRO A 278 -2.18 -16.54 -10.50
N ALA A 279 -3.08 -16.70 -9.54
CA ALA A 279 -4.05 -15.67 -9.18
C ALA A 279 -3.36 -14.37 -8.71
N GLY A 280 -4.02 -13.23 -8.90
CA GLY A 280 -3.49 -11.91 -8.51
C GLY A 280 -2.45 -11.29 -9.45
N VAL A 281 -1.75 -12.06 -10.31
CA VAL A 281 -0.68 -11.48 -11.16
C VAL A 281 -1.24 -10.48 -12.19
N GLY A 282 -2.55 -10.57 -12.45
CA GLY A 282 -3.29 -9.62 -13.26
C GLY A 282 -3.28 -8.20 -12.68
N ASP A 283 -3.35 -8.05 -11.35
CA ASP A 283 -3.35 -6.75 -10.68
C ASP A 283 -1.96 -6.10 -10.78
N ILE A 284 -0.90 -6.90 -10.57
CA ILE A 284 0.49 -6.45 -10.77
C ILE A 284 0.72 -6.02 -12.23
N ASN A 285 0.29 -6.83 -13.20
CA ASN A 285 0.40 -6.51 -14.63
C ASN A 285 -0.41 -5.26 -15.01
N PHE A 286 -1.60 -5.08 -14.42
CA PHE A 286 -2.43 -3.90 -14.63
C PHE A 286 -1.73 -2.63 -14.15
N MET A 287 -1.22 -2.65 -12.91
CA MET A 287 -0.48 -1.53 -12.32
C MET A 287 0.84 -1.25 -13.05
N PHE A 288 1.55 -2.30 -13.48
CA PHE A 288 2.76 -2.16 -14.28
C PHE A 288 2.48 -1.37 -15.57
N GLY A 289 1.44 -1.75 -16.31
CA GLY A 289 1.10 -1.08 -17.57
C GLY A 289 0.72 0.39 -17.40
N ILE A 290 0.10 0.76 -16.27
CA ILE A 290 -0.16 2.16 -15.91
C ILE A 290 1.17 2.90 -15.67
N ALA A 291 2.01 2.35 -14.79
CA ALA A 291 3.27 2.96 -14.39
C ALA A 291 4.22 3.14 -15.58
N ASP A 292 4.38 2.12 -16.42
CA ASP A 292 5.27 2.17 -17.59
C ASP A 292 4.80 3.18 -18.63
N TRP A 293 3.50 3.20 -18.95
CA TRP A 293 2.95 4.19 -19.90
C TRP A 293 3.15 5.63 -19.39
N LEU A 294 2.89 5.88 -18.11
CA LEU A 294 3.12 7.19 -17.50
C LEU A 294 4.61 7.56 -17.49
N ALA A 295 5.49 6.60 -17.19
CA ALA A 295 6.94 6.80 -17.24
C ALA A 295 7.41 7.24 -18.64
N ILE A 296 6.99 6.53 -19.69
CA ILE A 296 7.33 6.88 -21.09
C ILE A 296 6.78 8.27 -21.46
N ARG A 297 5.57 8.60 -21.01
CA ARG A 297 4.97 9.92 -21.25
C ARG A 297 5.79 11.05 -20.63
N TYR A 298 6.18 10.92 -19.36
CA TYR A 298 6.98 11.94 -18.69
C TYR A 298 8.43 11.96 -19.18
N GLN A 299 8.99 10.82 -19.59
CA GLN A 299 10.28 10.75 -20.29
C GLN A 299 10.27 11.62 -21.55
N LYS A 300 9.23 11.50 -22.39
CA LYS A 300 9.09 12.33 -23.61
C LYS A 300 9.06 13.82 -23.29
N LYS A 301 8.39 14.24 -22.21
CA LYS A 301 8.36 15.65 -21.77
C LYS A 301 9.72 16.14 -21.26
N VAL A 302 10.44 15.31 -20.51
CA VAL A 302 11.80 15.61 -20.04
C VAL A 302 12.76 15.74 -21.22
N LEU A 303 12.74 14.79 -22.16
CA LEU A 303 13.58 14.83 -23.35
C LEU A 303 13.25 16.02 -24.25
N LEU A 304 11.97 16.38 -24.40
CA LEU A 304 11.57 17.58 -25.13
C LEU A 304 12.12 18.84 -24.44
N THR A 305 11.97 18.95 -23.12
CA THR A 305 12.51 20.06 -22.32
C THR A 305 14.01 20.20 -22.54
N LEU A 306 14.76 19.09 -22.40
CA LEU A 306 16.20 19.06 -22.63
C LEU A 306 16.55 19.48 -24.06
N ARG A 307 15.91 18.91 -25.08
CA ARG A 307 16.17 19.28 -26.49
C ARG A 307 15.92 20.76 -26.73
N THR A 308 14.79 21.29 -26.26
CA THR A 308 14.45 22.71 -26.39
C THR A 308 15.49 23.60 -25.72
N THR A 309 15.90 23.29 -24.49
CA THR A 309 16.88 24.11 -23.77
C THR A 309 18.26 24.07 -24.42
N HIS A 310 18.70 22.92 -24.96
CA HIS A 310 19.97 22.82 -25.68
C HIS A 310 19.94 23.57 -27.01
N ILE A 311 18.84 23.49 -27.77
CA ILE A 311 18.67 24.25 -29.01
C ILE A 311 18.69 25.75 -28.71
N LEU A 312 17.97 26.20 -27.68
CA LEU A 312 17.95 27.61 -27.29
C LEU A 312 19.32 28.09 -26.80
N ALA A 313 20.06 27.27 -26.04
CA ALA A 313 21.42 27.59 -25.62
C ALA A 313 22.38 27.75 -26.82
N PHE A 314 22.27 26.86 -27.81
CA PHE A 314 23.01 26.98 -29.06
C PHE A 314 22.66 28.28 -29.81
N LEU A 315 21.36 28.58 -29.96
CA LEU A 315 20.89 29.80 -30.62
C LEU A 315 21.32 31.06 -29.85
N MET A 316 21.33 31.04 -28.52
CA MET A 316 21.87 32.12 -27.70
C MET A 316 23.35 32.35 -28.00
N GLY A 317 24.17 31.29 -28.02
CA GLY A 317 25.58 31.39 -28.39
C GLY A 317 25.79 31.97 -29.79
N LEU A 318 24.98 31.53 -30.76
CA LEU A 318 25.01 32.07 -32.13
C LEU A 318 24.62 33.55 -32.18
N MET A 319 23.55 33.96 -31.50
CA MET A 319 23.12 35.36 -31.43
C MET A 319 24.17 36.25 -30.78
N PHE A 320 24.88 35.73 -29.76
CA PHE A 320 25.97 36.45 -29.12
C PHE A 320 27.14 36.70 -30.10
N ILE A 321 27.57 35.68 -30.85
CA ILE A 321 28.63 35.81 -31.86
C ILE A 321 28.21 36.79 -32.97
N LEU A 322 26.97 36.69 -33.47
CA LEU A 322 26.49 37.61 -34.50
C LEU A 322 26.40 39.06 -33.99
N TYR A 323 26.05 39.25 -32.71
CA TYR A 323 26.05 40.57 -32.08
C TYR A 323 27.46 41.17 -31.98
N THR A 324 28.49 40.36 -31.73
CA THR A 324 29.88 40.86 -31.66
C THR A 324 30.47 41.15 -33.02
N ASP A 325 30.11 40.36 -34.04
CA ASP A 325 30.79 40.40 -35.34
C ASP A 325 30.06 41.29 -36.37
N ILE A 326 28.77 41.56 -36.16
CA ILE A 326 27.95 42.40 -37.06
C ILE A 326 27.65 43.73 -36.37
N GLU A 327 28.39 44.77 -36.74
CA GLU A 327 28.19 46.12 -36.22
C GLU A 327 26.79 46.68 -36.61
N GLY A 328 26.14 47.35 -35.64
CA GLY A 328 24.95 48.16 -35.88
C GLY A 328 23.59 47.45 -35.83
N VAL A 329 23.52 46.16 -35.48
CA VAL A 329 22.27 45.38 -35.46
C VAL A 329 21.87 44.95 -34.05
N SER A 330 21.12 45.81 -33.33
CA SER A 330 20.68 45.56 -31.94
C SER A 330 19.68 44.39 -31.78
N TYR A 331 19.09 43.91 -32.88
CA TYR A 331 18.10 42.83 -32.85
C TYR A 331 18.67 41.50 -32.36
N PHE A 332 19.98 41.24 -32.54
CA PHE A 332 20.62 40.01 -32.05
C PHE A 332 20.63 39.92 -30.52
N MET A 333 20.81 41.04 -29.83
CA MET A 333 20.71 41.10 -28.37
C MET A 333 19.27 40.86 -27.89
N LEU A 334 18.28 41.41 -28.57
CA LEU A 334 16.87 41.14 -28.26
C LEU A 334 16.52 39.65 -28.48
N ALA A 335 17.00 39.05 -29.56
CA ALA A 335 16.83 37.62 -29.83
C ALA A 335 17.50 36.75 -28.77
N PHE A 336 18.72 37.09 -28.33
CA PHE A 336 19.40 36.43 -27.21
C PHE A 336 18.54 36.44 -25.94
N LEU A 337 18.04 37.61 -25.55
CA LEU A 337 17.20 37.76 -24.37
C LEU A 337 15.87 37.01 -24.50
N ALA A 338 15.29 36.99 -25.68
CA ALA A 338 14.08 36.22 -25.97
C ALA A 338 14.32 34.71 -25.80
N PHE A 339 15.41 34.17 -26.36
CA PHE A 339 15.75 32.74 -26.21
C PHE A 339 16.04 32.37 -24.76
N PHE A 340 16.74 33.23 -24.02
CA PHE A 340 16.94 33.05 -22.59
C PHE A 340 15.61 33.01 -21.83
N GLY A 341 14.71 33.98 -22.09
CA GLY A 341 13.39 34.05 -21.46
C GLY A 341 12.54 32.81 -21.74
N VAL A 342 12.52 32.32 -22.99
CA VAL A 342 11.80 31.09 -23.35
C VAL A 342 12.42 29.87 -22.66
N SER A 343 13.75 29.75 -22.63
CA SER A 343 14.45 28.64 -21.97
C SER A 343 14.14 28.61 -20.47
N ALA A 344 14.19 29.77 -19.81
CA ALA A 344 13.84 29.91 -18.40
C ALA A 344 12.37 29.57 -18.14
N ALA A 345 11.43 30.02 -18.99
CA ALA A 345 10.01 29.71 -18.86
C ALA A 345 9.74 28.20 -19.01
N VAL A 346 10.37 27.54 -20.00
CA VAL A 346 10.27 26.09 -20.20
C VAL A 346 10.81 25.31 -19.00
N GLN A 347 11.98 25.71 -18.48
CA GLN A 347 12.56 25.08 -17.28
C GLN A 347 11.70 25.29 -16.04
N GLN A 348 11.15 26.49 -15.86
CA GLN A 348 10.28 26.80 -14.73
C GLN A 348 8.99 25.97 -14.79
N LEU A 349 8.38 25.83 -15.97
CA LEU A 349 7.21 24.98 -16.16
C LEU A 349 7.52 23.50 -15.88
N ALA A 350 8.65 23.00 -16.37
CA ALA A 350 9.08 21.62 -16.15
C ALA A 350 9.32 21.32 -14.65
N ARG A 351 9.92 22.27 -13.92
CA ARG A 351 10.13 22.19 -12.46
C ARG A 351 8.82 22.24 -11.69
N GLN A 352 7.95 23.21 -11.99
CA GLN A 352 6.64 23.34 -11.31
C GLN A 352 5.74 22.12 -11.52
N ARG A 353 5.82 21.48 -12.69
CA ARG A 353 5.06 20.27 -13.00
C ARG A 353 5.79 18.97 -12.60
N GLY A 354 7.00 19.07 -12.04
CA GLY A 354 7.77 17.93 -11.55
C GLY A 354 8.07 16.86 -12.58
N TRP A 355 8.19 17.18 -13.87
CA TRP A 355 8.25 16.16 -14.95
C TRP A 355 9.43 15.19 -14.80
N HIS A 356 10.58 15.68 -14.33
CA HIS A 356 11.75 14.84 -14.12
C HIS A 356 11.55 13.86 -12.97
N ARG A 357 11.02 14.33 -11.83
CA ARG A 357 10.68 13.47 -10.69
C ARG A 357 9.68 12.41 -11.11
N LYS A 358 8.54 12.80 -11.69
CA LYS A 358 7.50 11.86 -12.17
C LYS A 358 8.05 10.79 -13.10
N TYR A 359 8.94 11.18 -14.01
CA TYR A 359 9.59 10.21 -14.89
C TYR A 359 10.37 9.15 -14.10
N LEU A 360 11.25 9.58 -13.20
CA LEU A 360 12.08 8.65 -12.41
C LEU A 360 11.22 7.79 -11.47
N ASP A 361 10.29 8.41 -10.77
CA ASP A 361 9.35 7.79 -9.83
C ASP A 361 8.52 6.69 -10.51
N TYR A 362 7.86 7.01 -11.63
CA TYR A 362 7.00 6.06 -12.33
C TYR A 362 7.80 4.97 -13.03
N ARG A 363 9.01 5.30 -13.52
CA ARG A 363 9.91 4.29 -14.08
C ARG A 363 10.38 3.31 -13.01
N THR A 364 10.66 3.82 -11.82
CA THR A 364 11.05 3.00 -10.66
C THR A 364 9.92 2.08 -10.24
N LEU A 365 8.69 2.59 -10.14
CA LEU A 365 7.51 1.76 -9.87
C LEU A 365 7.29 0.70 -10.95
N ALA A 366 7.41 1.05 -12.23
CA ALA A 366 7.25 0.10 -13.33
C ALA A 366 8.29 -1.03 -13.24
N GLU A 367 9.56 -0.73 -13.00
CA GLU A 367 10.58 -1.77 -12.86
C GLU A 367 10.39 -2.61 -11.59
N GLY A 368 9.96 -2.01 -10.47
CA GLY A 368 9.61 -2.74 -9.26
C GLY A 368 8.47 -3.74 -9.48
N LEU A 369 7.37 -3.28 -10.09
CA LEU A 369 6.22 -4.13 -10.43
C LEU A 369 6.59 -5.21 -11.45
N ARG A 370 7.48 -4.92 -12.40
CA ARG A 370 7.96 -5.90 -13.37
C ARG A 370 8.70 -7.05 -12.68
N VAL A 371 9.61 -6.74 -11.76
CA VAL A 371 10.31 -7.76 -10.97
C VAL A 371 9.33 -8.53 -10.09
N GLN A 372 8.43 -7.83 -9.39
CA GLN A 372 7.39 -8.45 -8.55
C GLN A 372 6.50 -9.41 -9.35
N PHE A 373 6.09 -9.03 -10.57
CA PHE A 373 5.30 -9.87 -11.46
C PHE A 373 6.01 -11.19 -11.76
N TYR A 374 7.24 -11.14 -12.26
CA TYR A 374 7.96 -12.37 -12.62
C TYR A 374 8.33 -13.22 -11.40
N TRP A 375 8.61 -12.61 -10.24
CA TRP A 375 8.84 -13.37 -9.01
C TRP A 375 7.57 -14.08 -8.53
N ALA A 376 6.42 -13.40 -8.57
CA ALA A 376 5.14 -13.99 -8.25
C ALA A 376 4.78 -15.14 -9.21
N VAL A 377 5.00 -14.95 -10.52
CA VAL A 377 4.75 -16.00 -11.52
C VAL A 377 5.69 -17.20 -11.37
N ALA A 378 6.96 -16.98 -11.00
CA ALA A 378 7.91 -18.06 -10.75
C ALA A 378 7.67 -18.78 -9.41
N GLY A 379 6.79 -18.27 -8.54
CA GLY A 379 6.58 -18.80 -7.20
C GLY A 379 7.80 -18.60 -6.29
N VAL A 380 8.57 -17.52 -6.49
CA VAL A 380 9.70 -17.17 -5.62
C VAL A 380 9.15 -16.71 -4.27
N ASP A 381 9.24 -17.60 -3.28
CA ASP A 381 8.87 -17.29 -1.91
C ASP A 381 10.11 -16.93 -1.08
N SER A 382 9.92 -16.04 -0.10
CA SER A 382 10.96 -15.80 0.88
C SER A 382 10.97 -16.97 1.88
N GLU A 383 12.14 -17.32 2.42
CA GLU A 383 12.20 -18.34 3.47
C GLU A 383 11.45 -17.92 4.75
N ASN A 384 11.10 -16.64 4.89
CA ASN A 384 10.44 -16.08 6.06
C ASN A 384 8.96 -15.74 5.79
N GLU A 385 8.05 -16.33 6.55
CA GLU A 385 6.60 -16.15 6.37
C GLU A 385 6.11 -14.72 6.59
N SER A 386 6.92 -13.88 7.24
CA SER A 386 6.62 -12.46 7.47
C SER A 386 7.19 -11.52 6.41
N LYS A 387 7.81 -12.03 5.34
CA LYS A 387 8.44 -11.22 4.31
C LYS A 387 7.85 -11.46 2.93
N PHE A 388 7.57 -10.35 2.25
CA PHE A 388 6.96 -10.31 0.93
C PHE A 388 7.91 -9.71 -0.10
N THR A 389 7.66 -9.96 -1.39
CA THR A 389 8.55 -9.52 -2.47
C THR A 389 8.82 -8.01 -2.44
N HIS A 390 7.80 -7.22 -2.12
CA HIS A 390 7.88 -5.76 -2.11
C HIS A 390 8.77 -5.21 -0.96
N ASP A 391 9.01 -5.99 0.10
CA ASP A 391 9.87 -5.60 1.23
C ASP A 391 11.36 -5.54 0.85
N ASN A 392 11.75 -6.27 -0.20
CA ASN A 392 13.12 -6.32 -0.69
C ASN A 392 13.44 -5.19 -1.68
N PHE A 393 12.45 -4.38 -2.06
CA PHE A 393 12.62 -3.32 -3.04
C PHE A 393 13.10 -2.00 -2.41
N LEU A 394 14.23 -1.49 -2.92
CA LEU A 394 14.83 -0.19 -2.55
C LEU A 394 14.99 0.06 -1.05
N GLN A 395 15.44 -0.95 -0.30
CA GLN A 395 15.63 -0.86 1.15
C GLN A 395 16.60 0.26 1.57
N THR A 396 17.55 0.66 0.72
CA THR A 396 18.59 1.64 1.05
C THR A 396 18.36 3.04 0.47
N GLN A 397 17.20 3.28 -0.16
CA GLN A 397 16.90 4.53 -0.85
C GLN A 397 16.06 5.49 0.00
N ASP A 398 15.94 6.73 -0.50
CA ASP A 398 15.21 7.85 0.11
C ASP A 398 13.79 7.46 0.56
N PRO A 399 13.39 7.78 1.81
CA PRO A 399 12.02 7.62 2.31
C PRO A 399 10.95 8.35 1.48
N GLU A 400 11.31 9.28 0.59
CA GLU A 400 10.35 9.84 -0.36
C GLU A 400 9.81 8.81 -1.38
N LEU A 401 10.44 7.63 -1.49
CA LEU A 401 10.09 6.60 -2.46
C LEU A 401 9.15 5.51 -1.95
N GLY A 402 8.86 5.36 -0.65
CA GLY A 402 8.02 4.23 -0.22
C GLY A 402 6.53 4.39 -0.50
N TRP A 403 6.09 5.51 -1.09
CA TRP A 403 4.81 5.50 -1.83
C TRP A 403 4.81 4.44 -2.94
N ILE A 404 5.96 4.15 -3.56
CA ILE A 404 6.14 3.08 -4.58
C ILE A 404 5.91 1.72 -3.94
N ARG A 405 6.52 1.46 -2.77
CA ARG A 405 6.30 0.22 -2.00
C ARG A 405 4.84 0.05 -1.60
N ASN A 406 4.18 1.14 -1.22
CA ASN A 406 2.74 1.17 -0.92
C ASN A 406 1.88 0.75 -2.12
N VAL A 407 2.25 1.12 -3.35
CA VAL A 407 1.56 0.62 -4.55
C VAL A 407 1.84 -0.88 -4.75
N MET A 408 3.10 -1.28 -4.64
CA MET A 408 3.53 -2.67 -4.86
C MET A 408 2.88 -3.65 -3.88
N ARG A 409 2.73 -3.30 -2.60
CA ARG A 409 2.07 -4.15 -1.60
C ARG A 409 0.60 -4.39 -1.90
N VAL A 410 -0.10 -3.36 -2.38
CA VAL A 410 -1.52 -3.47 -2.74
C VAL A 410 -1.67 -4.34 -3.97
N ALA A 411 -0.87 -4.06 -5.02
CA ALA A 411 -0.93 -4.82 -6.26
C ALA A 411 -0.58 -6.31 -6.08
N GLY A 412 0.23 -6.64 -5.08
CA GLY A 412 0.62 -8.01 -4.73
C GLY A 412 -0.35 -8.77 -3.82
N THR A 413 -1.39 -8.13 -3.28
CA THR A 413 -2.22 -8.70 -2.20
C THR A 413 -2.76 -10.09 -2.55
N GLU A 414 -3.43 -10.26 -3.70
CA GLU A 414 -4.00 -11.58 -4.06
C GLU A 414 -2.91 -12.63 -4.34
N CYS A 415 -1.78 -12.25 -4.96
CA CYS A 415 -0.66 -13.17 -5.17
C CYS A 415 -0.08 -13.68 -3.85
N ASP A 416 0.05 -12.79 -2.88
CA ASP A 416 0.65 -13.09 -1.59
C ASP A 416 -0.28 -13.96 -0.72
N VAL A 417 -1.61 -13.91 -0.96
CA VAL A 417 -2.60 -14.87 -0.40
C VAL A 417 -2.43 -16.24 -1.05
N LYS A 418 -2.52 -16.34 -2.39
CA LYS A 418 -2.57 -17.61 -3.12
C LYS A 418 -1.24 -17.90 -3.81
N ARG A 419 -0.23 -18.21 -3.01
CA ARG A 419 1.10 -18.57 -3.53
C ARG A 419 1.01 -19.88 -4.30
N ASP A 420 1.28 -19.82 -5.61
CA ASP A 420 1.28 -20.99 -6.49
C ASP A 420 2.66 -21.16 -7.13
N ALA A 421 3.35 -22.24 -6.76
CA ALA A 421 4.60 -22.66 -7.38
C ALA A 421 4.32 -23.64 -8.52
N SER A 422 3.81 -23.12 -9.64
CA SER A 422 3.51 -23.95 -10.81
C SER A 422 4.70 -24.05 -11.78
N ALA A 423 4.92 -25.24 -12.34
CA ALA A 423 5.93 -25.45 -13.39
C ALA A 423 5.65 -24.60 -14.65
N THR A 424 4.37 -24.32 -14.92
CA THR A 424 3.92 -23.44 -16.00
C THR A 424 4.41 -22.02 -15.79
N GLY A 425 4.25 -21.49 -14.57
CA GLY A 425 4.74 -20.17 -14.21
C GLY A 425 6.25 -20.05 -14.38
N LEU A 426 7.02 -21.02 -13.87
CA LEU A 426 8.48 -21.02 -14.04
C LEU A 426 8.91 -21.04 -15.52
N THR A 427 8.24 -21.86 -16.34
CA THR A 427 8.51 -21.93 -17.79
C THR A 427 8.26 -20.58 -18.45
N PHE A 428 7.12 -19.95 -18.14
CA PHE A 428 6.79 -18.61 -18.64
C PHE A 428 7.87 -17.58 -18.26
N VAL A 429 8.38 -17.61 -17.02
CA VAL A 429 9.42 -16.67 -16.59
C VAL A 429 10.74 -16.90 -17.35
N ILE A 430 11.10 -18.16 -17.60
CA ILE A 430 12.29 -18.47 -18.39
C ILE A 430 12.15 -17.88 -19.79
N ASP A 431 11.02 -18.15 -20.46
CA ASP A 431 10.79 -17.75 -21.85
C ASP A 431 10.66 -16.22 -22.03
N GLU A 432 10.01 -15.52 -21.09
CA GLU A 432 9.65 -14.11 -21.26
C GLU A 432 10.58 -13.13 -20.51
N TRP A 433 11.33 -13.59 -19.50
CA TRP A 433 12.19 -12.71 -18.70
C TRP A 433 13.68 -13.03 -18.77
N ILE A 434 14.06 -14.31 -18.78
CA ILE A 434 15.47 -14.72 -18.69
C ILE A 434 16.08 -14.91 -20.09
N GLY A 435 15.35 -15.57 -21.00
CA GLY A 435 15.82 -15.91 -22.35
C GLY A 435 16.44 -17.30 -22.41
#